data_AF-A0A2M7JFD2-F1
#
_entry.id   AF-A0A2M7JFD2-F1
#
_cell.length_a   1.000
_cell.length_b   1.000
_cell.length_c   1.000
_cell.angle_alpha   90.00
_cell.angle_beta   90.00
_cell.angle_gamma   90.00
#
_symmetry.space_group_name_H-M   'P 1'
#
loop_
_entity.id
_entity.type
_entity.pdbx_description
1 polymer ?
#
loop_
_entity_poly.entity_id
_entity_poly.type
_entity_poly.pdbx_seq_one_letter_code
_entity_poly.pdbx_strand_id
1 'polypeptide(L)'
;DNRLVRDHYLDRCSHPAATLYLFLVTVADSQGLSYYSDPAVSKRLAMDQITLADARENLIRLGLIAYQKPLYQVLALDPDPPLFANKTRAPLDQPISLGQIFKQIAGDLS
;
A
#
# COMPACT_ATOMS: atom_id res chain seq x y z
N ASP A 1 4.62 4.54 -2.30
CA ASP A 1 4.15 3.93 -1.04
C ASP A 1 5.27 3.03 -0.50
N ASN A 2 5.86 3.35 0.65
CA ASN A 2 6.98 2.59 1.22
C ASN A 2 6.54 1.21 1.74
N ARG A 3 5.23 0.96 1.85
CA ARG A 3 4.67 -0.29 2.35
C ARG A 3 4.81 -1.45 1.37
N LEU A 4 4.92 -1.17 0.07
CA LEU A 4 5.29 -2.19 -0.93
C LEU A 4 6.59 -2.91 -0.59
N VAL A 5 7.55 -2.16 -0.03
CA VAL A 5 8.86 -2.68 0.40
C VAL A 5 8.77 -3.24 1.83
N ARG A 6 8.12 -2.52 2.76
CA ARG A 6 8.00 -2.95 4.17
C ARG A 6 7.21 -4.24 4.36
N ASP A 7 6.14 -4.43 3.60
CA ASP A 7 5.21 -5.55 3.77
C ASP A 7 5.51 -6.68 2.75
N HIS A 8 6.72 -6.66 2.16
CA HIS A 8 7.22 -7.68 1.23
C HIS A 8 6.27 -7.99 0.06
N TYR A 9 5.49 -7.00 -0.39
CA TYR A 9 4.64 -7.18 -1.57
C TYR A 9 5.49 -7.31 -2.84
N LEU A 10 6.57 -6.54 -2.94
CA LEU A 10 7.49 -6.62 -4.09
C LEU A 10 8.19 -7.97 -4.19
N ASP A 11 8.49 -8.62 -3.07
CA ASP A 11 9.15 -9.94 -3.05
C ASP A 11 8.26 -11.05 -3.61
N ARG A 12 6.94 -10.84 -3.61
CA ARG A 12 5.94 -11.76 -4.14
C ARG A 12 5.51 -11.43 -5.57
N CYS A 13 5.83 -10.22 -6.05
CA CYS A 13 5.58 -9.80 -7.42
C CYS A 13 6.60 -10.43 -8.37
N SER A 14 6.13 -10.88 -9.54
CA SER A 14 7.05 -11.08 -10.65
C SER A 14 7.60 -9.73 -11.13
N HIS A 15 8.75 -9.72 -11.81
CA HIS A 15 9.31 -8.47 -12.34
C HIS A 15 8.33 -7.73 -13.29
N PRO A 16 7.63 -8.40 -14.22
CA PRO A 16 6.58 -7.77 -15.01
C PRO A 16 5.43 -7.20 -14.17
N ALA A 17 5.00 -7.91 -13.12
CA ALA A 17 3.94 -7.45 -12.22
C ALA A 17 4.35 -6.17 -11.46
N ALA A 18 5.55 -6.13 -10.90
CA ALA A 18 6.06 -4.94 -10.22
C ALA A 18 6.13 -3.73 -11.17
N THR A 19 6.62 -3.94 -12.40
CA THR A 19 6.68 -2.89 -13.44
C THR A 19 5.28 -2.38 -13.81
N LEU A 20 4.31 -3.28 -14.01
CA LEU A 20 2.92 -2.92 -14.28
C LEU A 20 2.30 -2.13 -13.12
N TYR A 21 2.52 -2.59 -11.88
CA TYR A 21 1.99 -1.93 -10.69
C TYR A 21 2.54 -0.52 -10.52
N LEU A 22 3.86 -0.35 -10.65
CA LEU A 22 4.50 0.97 -10.57
C LEU A 22 3.97 1.91 -11.66
N PHE A 23 3.80 1.42 -12.88
CA PHE A 23 3.17 2.20 -13.94
C PHE A 23 1.75 2.64 -13.54
N LEU A 24 0.88 1.70 -13.12
CA LEU A 24 -0.50 1.99 -12.74
C LEU A 24 -0.58 3.02 -11.59
N VAL A 25 0.25 2.89 -10.56
CA VAL A 25 0.32 3.86 -9.45
C VAL A 25 0.65 5.28 -9.94
N THR A 26 1.46 5.41 -10.99
CA THR A 26 1.81 6.74 -11.53
C THR A 26 0.74 7.35 -12.43
N VAL A 27 -0.05 6.53 -13.12
CA VAL A 27 -1.05 7.00 -14.09
C VAL A 27 -2.48 6.99 -13.56
N ALA A 28 -2.71 6.37 -12.40
CA ALA A 28 -4.02 6.34 -11.78
C ALA A 28 -4.44 7.73 -11.30
N ASP A 29 -5.74 7.99 -11.31
CA ASP A 29 -6.31 9.21 -10.76
C ASP A 29 -6.33 9.20 -9.21
N SER A 30 -6.92 10.23 -8.60
CA SER A 30 -7.03 10.35 -7.14
C SER A 30 -7.85 9.24 -6.48
N GLN A 31 -8.62 8.47 -7.25
CA GLN A 31 -9.39 7.32 -6.78
C GLN A 31 -8.66 6.00 -7.07
N GLY A 32 -7.47 6.03 -7.65
CA GLY A 32 -6.72 4.83 -8.02
C GLY A 32 -7.17 4.20 -9.34
N LEU A 33 -7.98 4.88 -10.15
CA LEU A 33 -8.51 4.34 -11.41
C LEU A 33 -7.61 4.68 -12.61
N SER A 34 -7.46 3.73 -13.52
CA SER A 34 -6.73 3.91 -14.78
C SER A 34 -7.42 3.19 -15.94
N TYR A 35 -7.58 3.89 -17.07
CA TYR A 35 -8.31 3.41 -18.26
C TYR A 35 -7.36 3.00 -19.42
N TYR A 36 -6.10 2.69 -19.11
CA TYR A 36 -5.14 2.28 -20.14
C TYR A 36 -5.52 0.93 -20.76
N SER A 37 -5.60 0.90 -22.10
CA SER A 37 -5.88 -0.33 -22.83
C SER A 37 -4.67 -1.26 -22.87
N ASP A 38 -4.91 -2.56 -23.03
CA ASP A 38 -3.84 -3.56 -23.15
C ASP A 38 -2.77 -3.21 -24.21
N PRO A 39 -3.11 -2.79 -25.44
CA PRO A 39 -2.10 -2.36 -26.41
C PRO A 39 -1.27 -1.17 -25.94
N ALA A 40 -1.89 -0.22 -25.22
CA ALA A 40 -1.22 0.97 -24.72
C ALA A 40 -0.24 0.66 -23.58
N VAL A 41 -0.59 -0.29 -22.71
CA VAL A 41 0.27 -0.80 -21.62
C VAL A 41 1.40 -1.66 -22.19
N SER A 42 1.07 -2.66 -23.02
CA SER A 42 2.05 -3.54 -23.69
C SER A 42 3.13 -2.75 -24.42
N LYS A 43 2.75 -1.70 -25.17
CA LYS A 43 3.71 -0.85 -25.88
C LYS A 43 4.64 -0.09 -24.93
N ARG A 44 4.13 0.43 -23.80
CA ARG A 44 4.92 1.24 -22.86
C ARG A 44 5.86 0.41 -22.02
N LEU A 45 5.42 -0.80 -21.64
CA LEU A 45 6.17 -1.68 -20.76
C LEU A 45 6.96 -2.75 -21.50
N ALA A 46 6.95 -2.72 -22.84
CA ALA A 46 7.56 -3.73 -23.70
C ALA A 46 7.15 -5.16 -23.32
N MET A 47 5.86 -5.35 -23.02
CA MET A 47 5.28 -6.65 -22.68
C MET A 47 4.45 -7.17 -23.83
N ASP A 48 4.63 -8.44 -24.20
CA ASP A 48 3.65 -9.12 -25.03
C ASP A 48 2.33 -9.36 -24.27
N GLN A 49 1.31 -9.87 -24.97
CA GLN A 49 -0.02 -10.05 -24.37
C GLN A 49 -0.03 -11.09 -23.25
N ILE A 50 0.80 -12.13 -23.36
CA ILE A 50 0.87 -13.22 -22.37
C ILE A 50 1.52 -12.68 -21.09
N THR A 51 2.66 -12.01 -21.22
CA THR A 51 3.38 -11.37 -20.12
C THR A 51 2.50 -10.35 -19.41
N LEU A 52 1.74 -9.53 -20.15
CA LEU A 52 0.81 -8.57 -19.56
C LEU A 52 -0.32 -9.28 -18.80
N ALA A 53 -0.88 -10.35 -19.36
CA ALA A 53 -1.92 -11.13 -18.69
C ALA A 53 -1.41 -11.78 -17.40
N ASP A 54 -0.24 -12.41 -17.44
CA ASP A 54 0.38 -13.06 -16.28
C ASP A 54 0.77 -12.04 -15.20
N ALA A 55 1.30 -10.89 -15.59
CA ALA A 55 1.60 -9.78 -14.69
C ALA A 55 0.33 -9.29 -13.98
N ARG A 56 -0.76 -9.13 -14.74
CA ARG A 56 -2.04 -8.69 -14.20
C ARG A 56 -2.61 -9.70 -13.20
N GLU A 57 -2.61 -10.97 -13.57
CA GLU A 57 -3.07 -12.07 -12.70
C GLU A 57 -2.24 -12.18 -11.42
N ASN A 58 -0.92 -11.96 -11.50
CA ASN A 58 -0.06 -11.90 -10.32
C ASN A 58 -0.49 -10.78 -9.36
N LEU A 59 -0.73 -9.57 -9.87
CA LEU A 59 -1.18 -8.44 -9.04
C LEU A 59 -2.58 -8.62 -8.45
N ILE A 60 -3.51 -9.22 -9.21
CA ILE A 60 -4.86 -9.55 -8.72
C ILE A 60 -4.76 -10.54 -7.55
N ARG A 61 -3.98 -11.61 -7.70
CA ARG A 61 -3.77 -12.59 -6.62
C ARG A 61 -3.15 -11.99 -5.35
N LEU A 62 -2.31 -10.97 -5.51
CA LEU A 62 -1.70 -10.25 -4.39
C LEU A 62 -2.61 -9.17 -3.79
N GLY A 63 -3.80 -8.96 -4.34
CA GLY A 63 -4.73 -7.92 -3.87
C GLY A 63 -4.23 -6.51 -4.11
N LEU A 64 -3.33 -6.31 -5.07
CA LEU A 64 -2.73 -4.99 -5.37
C LEU A 64 -3.54 -4.20 -6.39
N ILE A 65 -4.29 -4.89 -7.26
CA ILE A 65 -5.19 -4.29 -8.23
C ILE A 65 -6.49 -5.08 -8.33
N ALA A 66 -7.54 -4.42 -8.80
CA ALA A 66 -8.68 -5.05 -9.46
C ALA A 66 -8.71 -4.66 -10.94
N TYR A 67 -9.25 -5.54 -11.79
CA TYR A 67 -9.31 -5.29 -13.23
C TYR A 67 -10.64 -5.74 -13.83
N GLN A 68 -11.21 -4.87 -14.66
CA GLN A 68 -12.30 -5.18 -15.56
C GLN A 68 -12.08 -4.38 -16.83
N LYS A 69 -11.81 -5.04 -17.97
CA LYS A 69 -11.45 -4.35 -19.21
C LYS A 69 -12.40 -3.17 -19.55
N PRO A 70 -11.89 -1.95 -19.80
CA PRO A 70 -10.48 -1.52 -19.83
C PRO A 70 -9.99 -0.83 -18.54
N LEU A 71 -10.69 -1.02 -17.42
CA LEU A 71 -10.48 -0.34 -16.15
C LEU A 71 -9.57 -1.14 -15.21
N TYR A 72 -8.50 -0.49 -14.77
CA TYR A 72 -7.68 -0.91 -13.64
C TYR A 72 -8.04 -0.07 -12.40
N GLN A 73 -8.15 -0.71 -11.25
CA GLN A 73 -8.23 -0.07 -9.94
C GLN A 73 -7.00 -0.49 -9.14
N VAL A 74 -6.17 0.47 -8.74
CA VAL A 74 -5.10 0.25 -7.75
C VAL A 74 -5.74 0.20 -6.38
N LEU A 75 -5.49 -0.87 -5.63
CA LEU A 75 -6.07 -1.08 -4.30
C LEU A 75 -5.15 -0.47 -3.24
N ALA A 76 -5.76 0.15 -2.23
CA ALA A 76 -5.02 0.61 -1.07
C ALA A 76 -4.47 -0.61 -0.32
N LEU A 77 -3.20 -0.54 0.10
CA LEU A 77 -2.66 -1.50 1.04
C LEU A 77 -3.34 -1.20 2.37
N ASP A 78 -4.23 -2.10 2.83
CA ASP A 78 -4.99 -1.90 4.07
C ASP A 78 -4.04 -1.40 5.16
N PRO A 79 -4.36 -0.31 5.90
CA PRO A 79 -3.58 0.06 7.06
C PRO A 79 -3.44 -1.18 7.94
N ASP A 80 -2.24 -1.43 8.47
CA ASP A 80 -2.09 -2.38 9.57
C ASP A 80 -3.27 -2.13 10.52
N PRO A 81 -4.12 -3.14 10.81
CA PRO A 81 -5.14 -2.95 11.82
C PRO A 81 -4.39 -2.42 13.04
N PRO A 82 -4.83 -1.31 13.65
CA PRO A 82 -4.05 -0.65 14.68
C PRO A 82 -3.64 -1.71 15.70
N LEU A 83 -2.34 -2.03 15.70
CA LEU A 83 -1.75 -2.92 16.67
C LEU A 83 -2.14 -2.28 18.00
N PHE A 84 -3.04 -2.93 18.73
CA PHE A 84 -3.68 -2.43 19.95
C PHE A 84 -4.76 -1.35 19.75
N ALA A 85 -5.95 -1.77 19.29
CA ALA A 85 -7.17 -1.33 19.96
C ALA A 85 -7.17 -1.88 21.41
N ASN A 86 -6.27 -1.37 22.26
CA ASN A 86 -6.36 -1.59 23.69
C ASN A 86 -7.66 -0.95 24.14
N LYS A 87 -8.67 -1.79 24.40
CA LYS A 87 -9.83 -1.47 25.25
C LYS A 87 -9.32 -1.08 26.65
N THR A 88 -8.80 0.14 26.79
CA THR A 88 -8.59 0.98 27.99
C THR A 88 -7.44 1.96 27.73
N ARG A 89 -7.67 2.97 26.89
CA ARG A 89 -7.08 4.28 27.15
C ARG A 89 -8.22 5.18 27.60
N ALA A 90 -8.24 5.47 28.90
CA ALA A 90 -9.02 6.59 29.40
C ALA A 90 -8.63 7.84 28.59
N PRO A 91 -9.58 8.73 28.24
CA PRO A 91 -9.28 9.92 27.47
C PRO A 91 -8.42 10.85 28.30
N LEU A 92 -7.12 10.88 28.03
CA LEU A 92 -6.24 11.96 28.47
C LEU A 92 -6.35 13.06 27.41
N ASP A 93 -7.37 13.88 27.56
CA ASP A 93 -7.71 14.97 26.63
C ASP A 93 -6.80 16.20 26.82
N GLN A 94 -5.56 15.99 27.26
CA GLN A 94 -4.56 17.05 27.43
C GLN A 94 -3.15 16.54 27.09
N PRO A 95 -2.38 17.28 26.27
CA PRO A 95 -0.98 16.96 26.07
C PRO A 95 -0.22 17.11 27.39
N ILE A 96 0.33 16.00 27.89
CA ILE A 96 1.14 15.98 29.10
C ILE A 96 2.47 16.66 28.79
N SER A 97 2.84 17.67 29.57
CA SER A 97 4.11 18.37 29.42
C SER A 97 5.28 17.43 29.73
N LEU A 98 6.34 17.47 28.92
CA LEU A 98 7.58 16.69 29.16
C LEU A 98 8.14 16.92 30.58
N GLY A 99 7.95 18.11 31.15
CA GLY A 99 8.35 18.41 32.53
C GLY A 99 7.60 17.58 33.58
N GLN A 100 6.37 17.15 33.31
CA GLN A 100 5.60 16.26 34.21
C GLN A 100 6.10 14.82 34.14
N ILE A 101 6.51 14.36 32.96
CA ILE A 101 7.08 13.01 32.77
C ILE A 101 8.40 12.88 33.55
N PHE A 102 9.28 13.88 33.46
CA PHE A 102 10.55 13.85 34.19
C PHE A 102 10.37 13.89 35.71
N LYS A 103 9.38 14.64 36.22
CA LYS A 103 9.07 14.65 37.66
C LYS A 103 8.56 13.30 38.16
N GLN A 104 7.78 12.58 37.36
CA GLN A 104 7.22 11.30 37.75
C GLN A 104 8.27 10.19 37.81
N ILE A 105 9.26 10.22 36.91
CA ILE A 105 10.41 9.29 36.93
C ILE A 105 11.37 9.61 38.09
N ALA A 106 11.58 10.90 38.40
CA ALA A 106 12.46 11.31 39.50
C ALA A 106 11.84 11.08 40.90
N GLY A 107 10.51 11.01 41.00
CA GLY A 107 9.81 10.78 42.27
C GLY A 107 9.72 9.31 42.69
N ASP A 108 9.98 8.37 41.79
CA ASP A 108 9.84 6.91 42.02
C ASP A 108 11.15 6.23 42.47
N LEU A 109 12.16 7.03 42.86
CA LEU A 109 13.47 6.59 43.36
C LEU A 109 13.67 6.87 44.86
N SER A 110 12.59 6.95 45.65
CA SER A 110 12.67 7.00 47.12
C SER A 110 12.61 5.62 47.75
#